data_AF-A0A2K5DL20-F1
#
_entry.id   AF-A0A2K5DL20-F1
#
_cell.length_a   1.000
_cell.length_b   1.000
_cell.length_c   1.000
_cell.angle_alpha   90.00
_cell.angle_beta   90.00
_cell.angle_gamma   90.00
#
_symmetry.space_group_name_H-M   'P 1'
#
loop_
_entity.id
_entity.type
_entity.pdbx_description
1 polymer ?
#
loop_
_entity_poly.entity_id
_entity_poly.type
_entity_poly.pdbx_seq_one_letter_code
_entity_poly.pdbx_strand_id
1 'polypeptide(L)'
;MALPTLPSYWCSQQRLHQQLARQREQEARVRQQWEQNSRYFRMSDICSSKQAEWSSKTSYQRSMHAYLREKMKEEKRKSLEVRREKLRQLVQEEQDLLARELEELRLSMNLRERRIREQHRNLKSAREEQRKLIAEQLLYEHWKKNNPRLREMELDLHQKHVVNSWEMQKEEKKQQEATAEQENKRYENQYEKARREALERMKAEEERRQLEDKLQAEALLQQMEELKLKEVEATKLKKEQENLLKQQWELDRLEEERKQMEAFREKAELGRFLRHQYNAQLSRRAQQIQEELEADRRILQTLLEKEDESQRLNLAKREQAVADAAWMKQAIEEQLQLERAREAELQMLLREEAKEMWEKREAEWARERSARDRLMSEVLTGRQQQIQEKIEQNRRAQEESLKHREQLIRNLEEARESARREKEESDELKSTRKRELEAQVGLSPRAGGSGPAVVLTSSWDRVQRPWTAWQGSRARESTVSSFSPGCSPHPFFFFFKTSQTVAQVGVQCHDFGSLQPLPPRFK
;
A
#
# COMPACT_ATOMS: atom_id res chain seq x y z
N MET A 1 62.68 33.31 -176.09
CA MET A 1 63.69 34.07 -175.32
C MET A 1 62.99 34.69 -174.10
N ALA A 2 63.51 34.76 -172.87
CA ALA A 2 64.69 34.15 -172.21
C ALA A 2 64.56 34.22 -170.63
N LEU A 3 65.68 34.07 -169.88
CA LEU A 3 65.91 33.64 -168.46
C LEU A 3 65.81 34.75 -167.34
N PRO A 4 66.22 34.58 -166.04
CA PRO A 4 65.76 33.67 -164.95
C PRO A 4 65.55 34.33 -163.51
N THR A 5 66.29 33.90 -162.47
CA THR A 5 66.07 33.92 -160.99
C THR A 5 66.02 35.25 -160.21
N LEU A 6 65.30 35.29 -159.06
CA LEU A 6 65.83 35.36 -157.66
C LEU A 6 64.63 35.37 -156.64
N PRO A 7 64.71 35.87 -155.38
CA PRO A 7 64.93 35.03 -154.20
C PRO A 7 63.83 35.18 -153.12
N SER A 8 64.09 34.66 -151.91
CA SER A 8 63.21 34.65 -150.73
C SER A 8 62.93 36.03 -150.08
N TYR A 9 62.70 37.10 -150.84
CA TYR A 9 62.27 38.39 -150.28
C TYR A 9 60.74 38.39 -150.06
N TRP A 10 60.28 37.79 -148.97
CA TRP A 10 60.21 38.44 -147.67
C TRP A 10 59.32 39.69 -147.65
N CYS A 11 58.03 39.41 -147.47
CA CYS A 11 57.19 39.94 -146.38
C CYS A 11 57.07 41.45 -146.16
N SER A 12 58.16 42.22 -146.05
CA SER A 12 58.17 43.44 -145.22
C SER A 12 57.29 44.60 -145.71
N GLN A 13 56.81 44.62 -146.96
CA GLN A 13 55.85 45.63 -147.42
C GLN A 13 54.43 45.44 -146.84
N GLN A 14 54.27 44.40 -146.02
CA GLN A 14 53.49 44.36 -144.77
C GLN A 14 53.55 45.66 -143.92
N ARG A 15 54.52 46.57 -144.13
CA ARG A 15 54.59 47.91 -143.52
C ARG A 15 54.23 49.11 -144.44
N LEU A 16 54.02 48.93 -145.75
CA LEU A 16 53.47 50.00 -146.62
C LEU A 16 51.95 49.87 -146.81
N HIS A 17 51.42 48.64 -146.64
CA HIS A 17 50.08 48.45 -146.08
C HIS A 17 49.84 49.28 -144.78
N GLN A 18 50.86 49.54 -143.94
CA GLN A 18 50.73 50.30 -142.69
C GLN A 18 50.81 51.83 -142.89
N GLN A 19 51.63 52.30 -143.82
CA GLN A 19 51.77 53.73 -144.16
C GLN A 19 50.49 54.34 -144.77
N LEU A 20 49.56 53.48 -145.18
CA LEU A 20 48.28 53.85 -145.76
C LEU A 20 47.08 53.28 -144.98
N ALA A 21 47.32 52.61 -143.84
CA ALA A 21 46.44 52.84 -142.69
C ALA A 21 46.49 54.34 -142.29
N ARG A 22 47.67 55.00 -142.35
CA ARG A 22 47.79 56.49 -142.31
C ARG A 22 47.16 57.20 -143.55
N GLN A 23 46.53 56.48 -144.50
CA GLN A 23 45.59 57.02 -145.49
C GLN A 23 44.15 56.57 -145.24
N ARG A 24 43.87 55.38 -144.70
CA ARG A 24 42.51 55.02 -144.22
C ARG A 24 41.98 56.06 -143.22
N GLU A 25 42.86 56.72 -142.46
CA GLU A 25 42.51 57.91 -141.65
C GLU A 25 42.34 59.22 -142.46
N GLN A 26 43.10 59.43 -143.53
CA GLN A 26 42.92 60.59 -144.42
C GLN A 26 41.66 60.45 -145.28
N GLU A 27 41.42 59.26 -145.85
CA GLU A 27 40.15 58.80 -146.41
C GLU A 27 38.99 59.08 -145.44
N ALA A 28 39.14 58.84 -144.12
CA ALA A 28 38.09 59.13 -143.14
C ALA A 28 37.83 60.64 -142.97
N ARG A 29 38.88 61.48 -142.91
CA ARG A 29 38.72 62.95 -142.83
C ARG A 29 38.17 63.54 -144.14
N VAL A 30 38.61 63.05 -145.29
CA VAL A 30 38.11 63.44 -146.61
C VAL A 30 36.64 63.01 -146.76
N ARG A 31 36.26 61.80 -146.31
CA ARG A 31 34.84 61.38 -146.24
C ARG A 31 34.01 62.34 -145.40
N GLN A 32 34.46 62.73 -144.20
CA GLN A 32 33.74 63.72 -143.37
C GLN A 32 33.58 65.08 -144.06
N GLN A 33 34.60 65.60 -144.75
CA GLN A 33 34.49 66.85 -145.52
C GLN A 33 33.53 66.73 -146.72
N TRP A 34 33.55 65.60 -147.43
CA TRP A 34 32.66 65.37 -148.57
C TRP A 34 31.22 65.11 -148.14
N GLU A 35 30.99 64.50 -146.97
CA GLU A 35 29.66 64.42 -146.36
C GLU A 35 29.10 65.83 -146.04
N GLN A 36 29.94 66.75 -145.54
CA GLN A 36 29.54 68.15 -145.33
C GLN A 36 29.19 68.86 -146.65
N ASN A 37 29.99 68.71 -147.71
CA ASN A 37 29.65 69.25 -149.03
C ASN A 37 28.37 68.63 -149.61
N SER A 38 28.16 67.31 -149.45
CA SER A 38 26.92 66.64 -149.87
C SER A 38 25.69 67.22 -149.15
N ARG A 39 25.84 67.67 -147.90
CA ARG A 39 24.78 68.30 -147.13
C ARG A 39 24.47 69.73 -147.58
N TYR A 40 25.46 70.48 -148.09
CA TYR A 40 25.22 71.81 -148.65
C TYR A 40 24.39 71.74 -149.94
N PHE A 41 24.77 70.88 -150.89
CA PHE A 41 23.96 70.65 -152.10
C PHE A 41 22.55 70.12 -151.75
N ARG A 42 22.45 69.17 -150.81
CA ARG A 42 21.15 68.73 -150.27
C ARG A 42 20.30 69.87 -149.67
N MET A 43 20.88 70.96 -149.18
CA MET A 43 20.08 72.12 -148.72
C MET A 43 19.70 73.07 -149.85
N SER A 44 20.64 73.40 -150.75
CA SER A 44 20.39 74.34 -151.84
C SER A 44 19.33 73.83 -152.83
N ASP A 45 19.42 72.55 -153.22
CA ASP A 45 18.48 71.94 -154.17
C ASP A 45 17.05 71.86 -153.60
N ILE A 46 16.92 71.64 -152.29
CA ILE A 46 15.61 71.68 -151.59
C ILE A 46 15.02 73.09 -151.65
N CYS A 47 15.80 74.14 -151.39
CA CYS A 47 15.33 75.52 -151.49
C CYS A 47 14.87 75.87 -152.91
N SER A 48 15.70 75.56 -153.92
CA SER A 48 15.39 75.79 -155.34
C SER A 48 14.11 75.06 -155.78
N SER A 49 14.00 73.77 -155.45
CA SER A 49 12.83 72.95 -155.73
C SER A 49 11.55 73.50 -155.08
N LYS A 50 11.60 73.89 -153.80
CA LYS A 50 10.42 74.46 -153.11
C LYS A 50 9.98 75.78 -153.71
N GLN A 51 10.90 76.61 -154.21
CA GLN A 51 10.55 77.85 -154.90
C GLN A 51 9.88 77.61 -156.26
N ALA A 52 10.29 76.58 -157.00
CA ALA A 52 9.59 76.14 -158.21
C ALA A 52 8.19 75.55 -157.91
N GLU A 53 8.05 74.78 -156.83
CA GLU A 53 6.73 74.31 -156.38
C GLU A 53 5.81 75.47 -156.00
N TRP A 54 6.27 76.44 -155.20
CA TRP A 54 5.41 77.52 -154.68
C TRP A 54 4.92 78.49 -155.77
N SER A 55 5.74 78.76 -156.79
CA SER A 55 5.40 79.62 -157.93
C SER A 55 4.52 78.93 -158.99
N SER A 56 4.32 77.62 -158.89
CA SER A 56 3.47 76.86 -159.82
C SER A 56 1.98 77.20 -159.71
N LYS A 57 1.26 77.11 -160.84
CA LYS A 57 -0.22 77.30 -160.87
C LYS A 57 -0.97 76.26 -160.00
N THR A 58 -0.38 75.07 -159.81
CA THR A 58 -0.92 74.01 -158.95
C THR A 58 -0.79 74.32 -157.45
N SER A 59 0.23 75.08 -157.04
CA SER A 59 0.35 75.61 -155.67
C SER A 59 -0.83 76.51 -155.31
N TYR A 60 -1.18 77.47 -156.19
CA TYR A 60 -2.33 78.37 -155.96
C TYR A 60 -3.67 77.62 -155.83
N GLN A 61 -3.94 76.65 -156.72
CA GLN A 61 -5.18 75.85 -156.63
C GLN A 61 -5.23 74.98 -155.37
N ARG A 62 -4.09 74.38 -154.95
CA ARG A 62 -4.01 73.67 -153.65
C ARG A 62 -4.26 74.62 -152.47
N SER A 63 -3.74 75.84 -152.51
CA SER A 63 -3.96 76.88 -151.50
C SER A 63 -5.45 77.24 -151.39
N MET A 64 -6.13 77.49 -152.52
CA MET A 64 -7.55 77.86 -152.50
C MET A 64 -8.45 76.71 -151.98
N HIS A 65 -8.18 75.46 -152.38
CA HIS A 65 -8.86 74.30 -151.80
C HIS A 65 -8.47 74.03 -150.35
N ALA A 66 -7.30 74.45 -149.87
CA ALA A 66 -6.97 74.43 -148.44
C ALA A 66 -7.83 75.45 -147.70
N TYR A 67 -7.89 76.70 -148.16
CA TYR A 67 -8.69 77.76 -147.55
C TYR A 67 -10.18 77.40 -147.39
N LEU A 68 -10.82 76.89 -148.45
CA LEU A 68 -12.23 76.46 -148.37
C LEU A 68 -12.44 75.30 -147.38
N ARG A 69 -11.46 74.40 -147.23
CA ARG A 69 -11.49 73.33 -146.21
C ARG A 69 -11.22 73.86 -144.80
N GLU A 70 -10.45 74.93 -144.65
CA GLU A 70 -10.21 75.60 -143.37
C GLU A 70 -11.48 76.32 -142.90
N LYS A 71 -12.17 77.06 -143.78
CA LYS A 71 -13.50 77.63 -143.52
C LYS A 71 -14.49 76.63 -142.93
N MET A 72 -14.65 75.45 -143.54
CA MET A 72 -15.53 74.39 -143.02
C MET A 72 -15.03 73.76 -141.70
N LYS A 73 -13.71 73.81 -141.42
CA LYS A 73 -13.16 73.41 -140.11
C LYS A 73 -13.40 74.47 -139.04
N GLU A 74 -13.32 75.76 -139.37
CA GLU A 74 -13.60 76.87 -138.46
C GLU A 74 -15.05 76.86 -138.00
N GLU A 75 -16.00 76.59 -138.89
CA GLU A 75 -17.41 76.45 -138.53
C GLU A 75 -17.63 75.28 -137.56
N LYS A 76 -16.99 74.12 -137.81
CA LYS A 76 -17.01 72.98 -136.88
C LYS A 76 -16.29 73.27 -135.55
N ARG A 77 -15.21 74.07 -135.56
CA ARG A 77 -14.55 74.57 -134.34
C ARG A 77 -15.50 75.44 -133.52
N LYS A 78 -16.19 76.40 -134.15
CA LYS A 78 -17.20 77.25 -133.50
C LYS A 78 -18.33 76.42 -132.88
N SER A 79 -18.86 75.41 -133.58
CA SER A 79 -19.87 74.51 -133.00
C SER A 79 -19.34 73.69 -131.80
N LEU A 80 -18.07 73.28 -131.83
CA LEU A 80 -17.41 72.61 -130.70
C LEU A 80 -17.11 73.58 -129.54
N GLU A 81 -16.76 74.83 -129.83
CA GLU A 81 -16.52 75.90 -128.85
C GLU A 81 -17.81 76.22 -128.09
N VAL A 82 -18.93 76.41 -128.78
CA VAL A 82 -20.26 76.58 -128.15
C VAL A 82 -20.62 75.38 -127.25
N ARG A 83 -20.29 74.14 -127.66
CA ARG A 83 -20.50 72.96 -126.81
C ARG A 83 -19.55 72.92 -125.60
N ARG A 84 -18.30 73.35 -125.77
CA ARG A 84 -17.31 73.49 -124.69
C ARG A 84 -17.66 74.63 -123.73
N GLU A 85 -18.32 75.68 -124.19
CA GLU A 85 -18.83 76.78 -123.34
C GLU A 85 -19.95 76.30 -122.43
N LYS A 86 -20.93 75.57 -122.97
CA LYS A 86 -21.98 74.93 -122.15
C LYS A 86 -21.42 73.97 -121.11
N LEU A 87 -20.40 73.18 -121.48
CA LEU A 87 -19.72 72.30 -120.51
C LEU A 87 -18.91 73.09 -119.47
N ARG A 88 -18.26 74.20 -119.85
CA ARG A 88 -17.57 75.08 -118.90
C ARG A 88 -18.54 75.71 -117.90
N GLN A 89 -19.73 76.12 -118.33
CA GLN A 89 -20.77 76.65 -117.45
C GLN A 89 -21.21 75.62 -116.41
N LEU A 90 -21.55 74.39 -116.82
CA LEU A 90 -21.93 73.32 -115.88
C LEU A 90 -20.82 73.00 -114.87
N VAL A 91 -19.56 72.94 -115.31
CA VAL A 91 -18.41 72.71 -114.40
C VAL A 91 -18.16 73.89 -113.45
N GLN A 92 -18.47 75.12 -113.86
CA GLN A 92 -18.42 76.28 -112.97
C GLN A 92 -19.55 76.23 -111.93
N GLU A 93 -20.76 75.85 -112.33
CA GLU A 93 -21.90 75.66 -111.41
C GLU A 93 -21.60 74.56 -110.37
N GLU A 94 -20.99 73.44 -110.77
CA GLU A 94 -20.52 72.39 -109.85
C GLU A 94 -19.41 72.90 -108.89
N GLN A 95 -18.47 73.70 -109.38
CA GLN A 95 -17.40 74.30 -108.55
C GLN A 95 -17.97 75.30 -107.53
N ASP A 96 -18.94 76.13 -107.92
CA ASP A 96 -19.59 77.10 -107.04
C ASP A 96 -20.41 76.42 -105.94
N LEU A 97 -21.04 75.28 -106.23
CA LEU A 97 -21.75 74.49 -105.22
C LEU A 97 -20.78 73.87 -104.21
N LEU A 98 -19.71 73.21 -104.67
CA LEU A 98 -18.69 72.62 -103.80
C LEU A 98 -17.96 73.69 -102.96
N ALA A 99 -17.77 74.90 -103.49
CA ALA A 99 -17.20 76.01 -102.73
C ALA A 99 -18.08 76.41 -101.53
N ARG A 100 -19.41 76.48 -101.72
CA ARG A 100 -20.38 76.79 -100.64
C ARG A 100 -20.39 75.71 -99.56
N GLU A 101 -20.40 74.44 -99.93
CA GLU A 101 -20.33 73.32 -98.97
C GLU A 101 -19.06 73.38 -98.11
N LEU A 102 -17.91 73.75 -98.70
CA LEU A 102 -16.66 73.95 -97.95
C LEU A 102 -16.71 75.14 -97.00
N GLU A 103 -17.43 76.22 -97.34
CA GLU A 103 -17.62 77.38 -96.46
C GLU A 103 -18.55 77.06 -95.28
N GLU A 104 -19.65 76.33 -95.51
CA GLU A 104 -20.55 75.87 -94.45
C GLU A 104 -19.83 74.95 -93.44
N LEU A 105 -19.01 74.01 -93.94
CA LEU A 105 -18.18 73.15 -93.10
C LEU A 105 -17.18 73.97 -92.26
N ARG A 106 -16.53 75.00 -92.85
CA ARG A 106 -15.63 75.92 -92.11
C ARG A 106 -16.35 76.68 -91.00
N LEU A 107 -17.56 77.17 -91.25
CA LEU A 107 -18.37 77.86 -90.24
C LEU A 107 -18.75 76.92 -89.08
N SER A 108 -19.12 75.67 -89.38
CA SER A 108 -19.42 74.65 -88.35
C SER A 108 -18.21 74.36 -87.44
N MET A 109 -17.00 74.32 -88.02
CA MET A 109 -15.75 74.10 -87.28
C MET A 109 -15.45 75.25 -86.31
N ASN A 110 -15.62 76.49 -86.76
CA ASN A 110 -15.43 77.68 -85.92
C ASN A 110 -16.37 77.72 -84.70
N LEU A 111 -17.62 77.27 -84.86
CA LEU A 111 -18.57 77.14 -83.74
C LEU A 111 -18.16 76.03 -82.77
N ARG A 112 -17.63 74.91 -83.27
CA ARG A 112 -17.09 73.82 -82.43
C ARG A 112 -15.88 74.29 -81.61
N GLU A 113 -14.97 75.05 -82.21
CA GLU A 113 -13.83 75.62 -81.48
C GLU A 113 -14.25 76.58 -80.36
N ARG A 114 -15.22 77.46 -80.58
CA ARG A 114 -15.71 78.38 -79.53
C ARG A 114 -16.25 77.61 -78.32
N ARG A 115 -17.08 76.58 -78.55
CA ARG A 115 -17.60 75.71 -77.48
C ARG A 115 -16.48 75.01 -76.70
N ILE A 116 -15.45 74.51 -77.38
CA ILE A 116 -14.29 73.87 -76.71
C ILE A 116 -13.51 74.89 -75.86
N ARG A 117 -13.30 76.12 -76.35
CA ARG A 117 -12.62 77.19 -75.60
C ARG A 117 -13.43 77.62 -74.36
N GLU A 118 -14.76 77.68 -74.46
CA GLU A 118 -15.67 77.95 -73.33
C GLU A 118 -15.66 76.82 -72.30
N GLN A 119 -15.78 75.56 -72.73
CA GLN A 119 -15.65 74.39 -71.85
C GLN A 119 -14.29 74.36 -71.13
N HIS A 120 -13.20 74.68 -71.83
CA HIS A 120 -11.87 74.78 -71.21
C HIS A 120 -11.78 75.92 -70.18
N ARG A 121 -12.41 77.07 -70.42
CA ARG A 121 -12.50 78.16 -69.44
C ARG A 121 -13.27 77.71 -68.19
N ASN A 122 -14.42 77.06 -68.36
CA ASN A 122 -15.24 76.58 -67.23
C ASN A 122 -14.55 75.47 -66.42
N LEU A 123 -13.83 74.56 -67.08
CA LEU A 123 -13.00 73.56 -66.40
C LEU A 123 -11.81 74.20 -65.67
N LYS A 124 -11.27 75.31 -66.18
CA LYS A 124 -10.21 76.05 -65.52
C LYS A 124 -10.72 76.78 -64.26
N SER A 125 -11.87 77.46 -64.33
CA SER A 125 -12.46 78.12 -63.16
C SER A 125 -12.85 77.12 -62.07
N ALA A 126 -13.50 76.00 -62.42
CA ALA A 126 -13.86 74.96 -61.46
C ALA A 126 -12.63 74.35 -60.73
N ARG A 127 -11.51 74.17 -61.45
CA ARG A 127 -10.23 73.74 -60.85
C ARG A 127 -9.62 74.82 -59.94
N GLU A 128 -9.76 76.09 -60.27
CA GLU A 128 -9.30 77.21 -59.44
C GLU A 128 -10.17 77.38 -58.19
N GLU A 129 -11.47 77.16 -58.28
CA GLU A 129 -12.41 77.11 -57.14
C GLU A 129 -12.07 75.95 -56.19
N GLN A 130 -11.88 74.73 -56.70
CA GLN A 130 -11.43 73.59 -55.89
C GLN A 130 -10.10 73.87 -55.20
N ARG A 131 -9.13 74.51 -55.88
CA ARG A 131 -7.86 74.92 -55.27
C ARG A 131 -8.04 75.94 -54.15
N LYS A 132 -8.97 76.89 -54.29
CA LYS A 132 -9.31 77.86 -53.22
C LYS A 132 -9.92 77.16 -52.01
N LEU A 133 -10.90 76.28 -52.21
CA LEU A 133 -11.52 75.50 -51.12
C LEU A 133 -10.49 74.63 -50.38
N ILE A 134 -9.59 73.96 -51.11
CA ILE A 134 -8.50 73.18 -50.50
C ILE A 134 -7.52 74.10 -49.74
N ALA A 135 -7.18 75.26 -50.29
CA ALA A 135 -6.33 76.23 -49.60
C ALA A 135 -6.99 76.76 -48.31
N GLU A 136 -8.29 77.07 -48.35
CA GLU A 136 -9.09 77.51 -47.19
C GLU A 136 -9.16 76.42 -46.11
N GLN A 137 -9.40 75.16 -46.50
CA GLN A 137 -9.38 74.01 -45.58
C GLN A 137 -8.00 73.80 -44.95
N LEU A 138 -6.93 73.85 -45.74
CA LEU A 138 -5.56 73.71 -45.23
C LEU A 138 -5.16 74.89 -44.32
N LEU A 139 -5.58 76.11 -44.64
CA LEU A 139 -5.39 77.28 -43.77
C LEU A 139 -6.17 77.15 -42.47
N TYR A 140 -7.41 76.64 -42.51
CA TYR A 140 -8.22 76.38 -41.32
C TYR A 140 -7.61 75.28 -40.44
N GLU A 141 -7.16 74.16 -41.02
CA GLU A 141 -6.43 73.13 -40.29
C GLU A 141 -5.12 73.64 -39.69
N HIS A 142 -4.37 74.43 -40.45
CA HIS A 142 -3.10 75.01 -39.99
C HIS A 142 -3.34 75.99 -38.84
N TRP A 143 -4.36 76.84 -38.93
CA TRP A 143 -4.81 77.69 -37.83
C TRP A 143 -5.25 76.87 -36.63
N LYS A 144 -6.06 75.82 -36.81
CA LYS A 144 -6.50 74.94 -35.72
C LYS A 144 -5.30 74.32 -34.99
N LYS A 145 -4.35 73.75 -35.74
CA LYS A 145 -3.13 73.09 -35.21
C LYS A 145 -2.15 74.08 -34.58
N ASN A 146 -2.14 75.35 -35.01
CA ASN A 146 -1.22 76.37 -34.50
C ASN A 146 -1.76 77.21 -33.35
N ASN A 147 -3.08 77.30 -33.19
CA ASN A 147 -3.71 78.12 -32.15
C ASN A 147 -3.38 77.54 -30.75
N PRO A 148 -2.62 78.27 -29.90
CA PRO A 148 -2.15 77.73 -28.61
C PRO A 148 -3.31 77.32 -27.70
N ARG A 149 -4.39 78.11 -27.66
CA ARG A 149 -5.57 77.83 -26.83
C ARG A 149 -6.29 76.55 -27.22
N LEU A 150 -6.32 76.20 -28.52
CA LEU A 150 -6.93 74.95 -28.95
C LEU A 150 -6.05 73.74 -28.59
N ARG A 151 -4.73 73.88 -28.68
CA ARG A 151 -3.79 72.83 -28.23
C ARG A 151 -3.86 72.62 -26.71
N GLU A 152 -3.94 73.71 -25.93
CA GLU A 152 -4.15 73.64 -24.47
C GLU A 152 -5.44 72.87 -24.15
N MET A 153 -6.57 73.19 -24.79
CA MET A 153 -7.84 72.49 -24.58
C MET A 153 -7.82 71.02 -25.06
N GLU A 154 -7.18 70.71 -26.19
CA GLU A 154 -7.00 69.33 -26.67
C GLU A 154 -6.10 68.51 -25.72
N LEU A 155 -5.05 69.12 -25.17
CA LEU A 155 -4.18 68.52 -24.14
C LEU A 155 -4.93 68.31 -22.82
N ASP A 156 -5.72 69.27 -22.36
CA ASP A 156 -6.54 69.15 -21.15
C ASP A 156 -7.58 68.03 -21.26
N LEU A 157 -8.23 67.90 -22.42
CA LEU A 157 -9.17 66.81 -22.69
C LEU A 157 -8.45 65.45 -22.73
N HIS A 158 -7.26 65.38 -23.34
CA HIS A 158 -6.44 64.17 -23.32
C HIS A 158 -5.96 63.82 -21.90
N GLN A 159 -5.51 64.80 -21.11
CA GLN A 159 -5.10 64.60 -19.72
C GLN A 159 -6.27 64.09 -18.88
N LYS A 160 -7.47 64.69 -19.00
CA LYS A 160 -8.69 64.19 -18.34
C LYS A 160 -9.03 62.77 -18.78
N HIS A 161 -8.92 62.45 -20.07
CA HIS A 161 -9.14 61.09 -20.54
C HIS A 161 -8.15 60.09 -19.95
N VAL A 162 -6.85 60.42 -19.90
CA VAL A 162 -5.81 59.59 -19.26
C VAL A 162 -6.08 59.42 -17.77
N VAL A 163 -6.36 60.50 -17.03
CA VAL A 163 -6.69 60.45 -15.60
C VAL A 163 -7.91 59.56 -15.36
N ASN A 164 -9.01 59.77 -16.08
CA ASN A 164 -10.22 58.94 -15.96
C ASN A 164 -9.93 57.47 -16.31
N SER A 165 -9.13 57.19 -17.35
CA SER A 165 -8.75 55.82 -17.70
C SER A 165 -7.88 55.15 -16.63
N TRP A 166 -7.04 55.91 -15.93
CA TRP A 166 -6.20 55.43 -14.84
C TRP A 166 -6.99 55.26 -13.53
N GLU A 167 -7.99 56.10 -13.29
CA GLU A 167 -8.97 55.92 -12.22
C GLU A 167 -9.79 54.65 -12.44
N MET A 168 -10.32 54.44 -13.66
CA MET A 168 -10.98 53.18 -14.04
C MET A 168 -10.06 51.97 -13.86
N GLN A 169 -8.81 52.03 -14.35
CA GLN A 169 -7.83 50.95 -14.17
C GLN A 169 -7.52 50.67 -12.69
N LYS A 170 -7.50 51.71 -11.85
CA LYS A 170 -7.29 51.59 -10.40
C LYS A 170 -8.51 51.00 -9.69
N GLU A 171 -9.72 51.28 -10.17
CA GLU A 171 -10.95 50.67 -9.69
C GLU A 171 -11.08 49.21 -10.12
N GLU A 172 -10.81 48.89 -11.39
CA GLU A 172 -10.71 47.52 -11.91
C GLU A 172 -9.70 46.69 -11.10
N LYS A 173 -8.50 47.24 -10.86
CA LYS A 173 -7.48 46.57 -10.06
C LYS A 173 -7.94 46.30 -8.62
N LYS A 174 -8.60 47.27 -7.97
CA LYS A 174 -9.20 47.06 -6.63
C LYS A 174 -10.29 45.97 -6.64
N GLN A 175 -11.10 45.91 -7.70
CA GLN A 175 -12.12 44.87 -7.84
C GLN A 175 -11.48 43.49 -8.03
N GLN A 176 -10.42 43.39 -8.85
CA GLN A 176 -9.64 42.17 -9.03
C GLN A 176 -8.98 41.71 -7.71
N GLU A 177 -8.36 42.63 -6.96
CA GLU A 177 -7.78 42.37 -5.63
C GLU A 177 -8.87 41.90 -4.65
N ALA A 178 -10.03 42.55 -4.60
CA ALA A 178 -11.14 42.14 -3.75
C ALA A 178 -11.74 40.76 -4.13
N THR A 179 -11.81 40.42 -5.42
CA THR A 179 -12.23 39.08 -5.86
C THR A 179 -11.18 38.03 -5.54
N ALA A 180 -9.89 38.31 -5.76
CA ALA A 180 -8.80 37.40 -5.40
C ALA A 180 -8.71 37.17 -3.89
N GLU A 181 -8.95 38.19 -3.07
CA GLU A 181 -9.10 38.03 -1.61
C GLU A 181 -10.28 37.13 -1.23
N GLN A 182 -11.43 37.26 -1.91
CA GLN A 182 -12.59 36.39 -1.65
C GLN A 182 -12.30 34.95 -2.07
N GLU A 183 -11.58 34.73 -3.17
CA GLU A 183 -11.14 33.41 -3.61
C GLU A 183 -10.11 32.80 -2.64
N ASN A 184 -9.10 33.56 -2.22
CA ASN A 184 -8.14 33.13 -1.19
C ASN A 184 -8.86 32.71 0.10
N LYS A 185 -9.80 33.54 0.59
CA LYS A 185 -10.63 33.19 1.75
C LYS A 185 -11.46 31.91 1.50
N ARG A 186 -11.95 31.65 0.29
CA ARG A 186 -12.64 30.39 -0.05
C ARG A 186 -11.69 29.20 -0.03
N TYR A 187 -10.48 29.32 -0.59
CA TYR A 187 -9.46 28.26 -0.57
C TYR A 187 -8.95 27.98 0.84
N GLU A 188 -8.70 29.00 1.66
CA GLU A 188 -8.36 28.86 3.09
C GLU A 188 -9.46 28.11 3.85
N ASN A 189 -10.73 28.48 3.66
CA ASN A 189 -11.87 27.78 4.26
C ASN A 189 -12.00 26.33 3.77
N GLN A 190 -11.70 26.03 2.51
CA GLN A 190 -11.68 24.66 1.97
C GLN A 190 -10.53 23.84 2.57
N TYR A 191 -9.34 24.43 2.68
CA TYR A 191 -8.17 23.81 3.30
C TYR A 191 -8.39 23.54 4.79
N GLU A 192 -8.98 24.49 5.53
CA GLU A 192 -9.35 24.28 6.93
C GLU A 192 -10.38 23.17 7.09
N LYS A 193 -11.41 23.10 6.22
CA LYS A 193 -12.36 21.99 6.23
C LYS A 193 -11.67 20.66 5.97
N ALA A 194 -10.87 20.55 4.90
CA ALA A 194 -10.12 19.34 4.58
C ALA A 194 -9.17 18.92 5.71
N ARG A 195 -8.52 19.87 6.39
CA ARG A 195 -7.67 19.63 7.56
C ARG A 195 -8.48 19.14 8.77
N ARG A 196 -9.65 19.74 9.05
CA ARG A 196 -10.55 19.31 10.13
C ARG A 196 -11.08 17.92 9.86
N GLU A 197 -11.59 17.66 8.66
CA GLU A 197 -12.03 16.32 8.25
C GLU A 197 -10.90 15.28 8.29
N ALA A 198 -9.67 15.63 7.91
CA ALA A 198 -8.53 14.72 8.02
C ALA A 198 -8.20 14.40 9.48
N LEU A 199 -8.23 15.40 10.37
CA LEU A 199 -8.06 15.20 11.81
C LEU A 199 -9.22 14.40 12.44
N GLU A 200 -10.45 14.59 11.96
CA GLU A 200 -11.62 13.82 12.39
C GLU A 200 -11.57 12.37 11.90
N ARG A 201 -11.09 12.11 10.68
CA ARG A 201 -10.81 10.75 10.18
C ARG A 201 -9.74 10.06 11.03
N MET A 202 -8.61 10.73 11.28
CA MET A 202 -7.55 10.21 12.16
C MET A 202 -8.08 9.90 13.57
N LYS A 203 -8.85 10.81 14.18
CA LYS A 203 -9.49 10.57 15.49
C LYS A 203 -10.48 9.41 15.46
N ALA A 204 -11.32 9.30 14.43
CA ALA A 204 -12.27 8.21 14.30
C ALA A 204 -11.58 6.85 14.09
N GLU A 205 -10.43 6.82 13.41
CA GLU A 205 -9.58 5.63 13.29
C GLU A 205 -8.88 5.30 14.62
N GLU A 206 -8.39 6.29 15.36
CA GLU A 206 -7.83 6.13 16.70
C GLU A 206 -8.89 5.64 17.71
N GLU A 207 -10.11 6.17 17.66
CA GLU A 207 -11.25 5.75 18.48
C GLU A 207 -11.69 4.32 18.14
N ARG A 208 -11.72 3.94 16.86
CA ARG A 208 -11.97 2.55 16.44
C ARG A 208 -10.92 1.59 16.97
N ARG A 209 -9.63 1.91 16.80
CA ARG A 209 -8.53 1.11 17.37
C ARG A 209 -8.64 1.01 18.89
N GLN A 210 -8.94 2.11 19.59
CA GLN A 210 -9.18 2.08 21.04
C GLN A 210 -10.38 1.23 21.45
N LEU A 211 -11.42 1.11 20.62
CA LEU A 211 -12.56 0.23 20.87
C LEU A 211 -12.19 -1.24 20.59
N GLU A 212 -11.45 -1.51 19.52
CA GLU A 212 -10.90 -2.83 19.20
C GLU A 212 -9.94 -3.30 20.32
N ASP A 213 -9.00 -2.45 20.75
CA ASP A 213 -8.09 -2.69 21.89
C ASP A 213 -8.85 -2.97 23.20
N LYS A 214 -9.96 -2.24 23.46
CA LYS A 214 -10.82 -2.47 24.65
C LYS A 214 -11.53 -3.82 24.56
N LEU A 215 -12.13 -4.15 23.41
CA LEU A 215 -12.81 -5.43 23.20
C LEU A 215 -11.83 -6.61 23.30
N GLN A 216 -10.61 -6.45 22.76
CA GLN A 216 -9.53 -7.43 22.94
C GLN A 216 -9.10 -7.54 24.40
N ALA A 217 -8.92 -6.42 25.11
CA ALA A 217 -8.58 -6.43 26.53
C ALA A 217 -9.69 -7.05 27.40
N GLU A 218 -10.96 -6.79 27.12
CA GLU A 218 -12.12 -7.41 27.77
C GLU A 218 -12.17 -8.91 27.52
N ALA A 219 -11.91 -9.37 26.28
CA ALA A 219 -11.82 -10.79 25.97
C ALA A 219 -10.64 -11.49 26.68
N LEU A 220 -9.47 -10.84 26.76
CA LEU A 220 -8.31 -11.33 27.51
C LEU A 220 -8.59 -11.36 29.03
N LEU A 221 -9.33 -10.38 29.56
CA LEU A 221 -9.78 -10.38 30.95
C LEU A 221 -10.75 -11.54 31.23
N GLN A 222 -11.70 -11.80 30.34
CA GLN A 222 -12.60 -12.96 30.44
C GLN A 222 -11.82 -14.28 30.44
N GLN A 223 -10.87 -14.48 29.52
CA GLN A 223 -9.98 -15.65 29.50
C GLN A 223 -9.15 -15.79 30.80
N MET A 224 -8.67 -14.67 31.36
CA MET A 224 -7.97 -14.66 32.63
C MET A 224 -8.89 -14.95 33.84
N GLU A 225 -10.16 -14.58 33.78
CA GLU A 225 -11.16 -14.91 34.79
C GLU A 225 -11.57 -16.39 34.70
N GLU A 226 -11.76 -16.93 33.50
CA GLU A 226 -11.95 -18.36 33.26
C GLU A 226 -10.78 -19.17 33.81
N LEU A 227 -9.52 -18.75 33.57
CA LEU A 227 -8.34 -19.38 34.16
C LEU A 227 -8.37 -19.38 35.69
N LYS A 228 -8.72 -18.25 36.32
CA LYS A 228 -8.87 -18.18 37.80
C LYS A 228 -9.98 -19.09 38.31
N LEU A 229 -11.10 -19.19 37.60
CA LEU A 229 -12.19 -20.11 37.92
C LEU A 229 -11.71 -21.57 37.82
N LYS A 230 -10.94 -21.92 36.79
CA LYS A 230 -10.32 -23.26 36.64
C LYS A 230 -9.26 -23.55 37.71
N GLU A 231 -8.51 -22.56 38.17
CA GLU A 231 -7.62 -22.71 39.33
C GLU A 231 -8.41 -22.97 40.62
N VAL A 232 -9.51 -22.25 40.85
CA VAL A 232 -10.41 -22.50 41.98
C VAL A 232 -11.04 -23.89 41.89
N GLU A 233 -11.53 -24.32 40.72
CA GLU A 233 -12.00 -25.70 40.47
C GLU A 233 -10.92 -26.73 40.78
N ALA A 234 -9.67 -26.53 40.33
CA ALA A 234 -8.56 -27.42 40.65
C ALA A 234 -8.27 -27.50 42.16
N THR A 235 -8.42 -26.41 42.93
CA THR A 235 -8.30 -26.48 44.40
C THR A 235 -9.47 -27.20 45.07
N LYS A 236 -10.68 -27.15 44.49
CA LYS A 236 -11.85 -27.92 44.98
C LYS A 236 -11.65 -29.41 44.72
N LEU A 237 -11.31 -29.79 43.48
CA LEU A 237 -11.05 -31.17 43.10
C LEU A 237 -9.93 -31.81 43.94
N LYS A 238 -8.85 -31.08 44.24
CA LYS A 238 -7.80 -31.54 45.16
C LYS A 238 -8.30 -31.79 46.58
N LYS A 239 -9.09 -30.87 47.15
CA LYS A 239 -9.71 -31.06 48.49
C LYS A 239 -10.66 -32.24 48.52
N GLU A 240 -11.42 -32.46 47.44
CA GLU A 240 -12.27 -33.64 47.28
C GLU A 240 -11.43 -34.93 47.24
N GLN A 241 -10.34 -34.95 46.46
CA GLN A 241 -9.39 -36.07 46.43
C GLN A 241 -8.78 -36.36 47.81
N GLU A 242 -8.32 -35.33 48.53
CA GLU A 242 -7.83 -35.47 49.91
C GLU A 242 -8.89 -36.04 50.85
N ASN A 243 -10.15 -35.63 50.71
CA ASN A 243 -11.25 -36.12 51.54
C ASN A 243 -11.65 -37.56 51.19
N LEU A 244 -11.59 -37.94 49.92
CA LEU A 244 -11.79 -39.34 49.49
C LEU A 244 -10.66 -40.24 49.99
N LEU A 245 -9.40 -39.77 49.95
CA LEU A 245 -8.27 -40.49 50.55
C LEU A 245 -8.45 -40.67 52.06
N LYS A 246 -8.85 -39.63 52.81
CA LYS A 246 -9.18 -39.76 54.24
C LYS A 246 -10.24 -40.83 54.49
N GLN A 247 -11.28 -40.91 53.65
CA GLN A 247 -12.30 -41.95 53.75
C GLN A 247 -11.76 -43.37 53.46
N GLN A 248 -10.73 -43.52 52.62
CA GLN A 248 -10.04 -44.80 52.45
C GLN A 248 -9.25 -45.17 53.72
N TRP A 249 -8.42 -44.26 54.23
CA TRP A 249 -7.67 -44.48 55.48
C TRP A 249 -8.57 -44.79 56.68
N GLU A 250 -9.74 -44.14 56.78
CA GLU A 250 -10.74 -44.41 57.81
C GLU A 250 -11.32 -45.83 57.68
N LEU A 251 -11.58 -46.32 56.45
CA LEU A 251 -12.06 -47.68 56.23
C LEU A 251 -10.99 -48.73 56.49
N ASP A 252 -9.77 -48.51 55.99
CA ASP A 252 -8.64 -49.41 56.20
C ASP A 252 -8.34 -49.55 57.69
N ARG A 253 -8.40 -48.44 58.45
CA ARG A 253 -8.33 -48.44 59.91
C ARG A 253 -9.46 -49.25 60.55
N LEU A 254 -10.71 -49.10 60.11
CA LEU A 254 -11.84 -49.87 60.64
C LEU A 254 -11.71 -51.38 60.33
N GLU A 255 -11.15 -51.73 59.18
CA GLU A 255 -10.80 -53.11 58.86
C GLU A 255 -9.69 -53.66 59.76
N GLU A 256 -8.65 -52.86 60.04
CA GLU A 256 -7.57 -53.24 60.96
C GLU A 256 -8.06 -53.40 62.40
N GLU A 257 -8.85 -52.46 62.91
CA GLU A 257 -9.48 -52.56 64.24
C GLU A 257 -10.33 -53.83 64.34
N ARG A 258 -11.06 -54.18 63.27
CA ARG A 258 -11.82 -55.44 63.20
C ARG A 258 -10.91 -56.67 63.22
N LYS A 259 -9.87 -56.73 62.38
CA LYS A 259 -8.88 -57.83 62.35
C LYS A 259 -8.19 -58.02 63.71
N GLN A 260 -7.90 -56.91 64.42
CA GLN A 260 -7.38 -56.95 65.79
C GLN A 260 -8.38 -57.52 66.79
N MET A 261 -9.66 -57.16 66.70
CA MET A 261 -10.73 -57.69 67.55
C MET A 261 -10.99 -59.18 67.29
N GLU A 262 -10.91 -59.64 66.04
CA GLU A 262 -10.98 -61.06 65.66
C GLU A 262 -9.80 -61.83 66.24
N ALA A 263 -8.56 -61.38 66.03
CA ALA A 263 -7.36 -61.99 66.60
C ALA A 263 -7.35 -61.97 68.16
N PHE A 264 -7.97 -60.98 68.80
CA PHE A 264 -8.15 -60.96 70.26
C PHE A 264 -9.16 -62.02 70.73
N ARG A 265 -10.25 -62.24 69.99
CA ARG A 265 -11.23 -63.31 70.27
C ARG A 265 -10.60 -64.69 70.14
N GLU A 266 -9.84 -64.94 69.08
CA GLU A 266 -9.10 -66.20 68.89
C GLU A 266 -8.13 -66.47 70.05
N LYS A 267 -7.36 -65.46 70.48
CA LYS A 267 -6.47 -65.56 71.65
C LYS A 267 -7.24 -65.83 72.95
N ALA A 268 -8.43 -65.25 73.11
CA ALA A 268 -9.28 -65.50 74.28
C ALA A 268 -9.89 -66.92 74.25
N GLU A 269 -10.24 -67.44 73.09
CA GLU A 269 -10.71 -68.82 72.88
C GLU A 269 -9.61 -69.85 73.18
N LEU A 270 -8.40 -69.65 72.63
CA LEU A 270 -7.21 -70.44 72.97
C LEU A 270 -6.88 -70.36 74.46
N GLY A 271 -6.98 -69.16 75.06
CA GLY A 271 -6.80 -68.96 76.50
C GLY A 271 -7.83 -69.71 77.36
N ARG A 272 -9.10 -69.78 76.93
CA ARG A 272 -10.13 -70.61 77.59
C ARG A 272 -9.80 -72.10 77.48
N PHE A 273 -9.42 -72.57 76.29
CA PHE A 273 -9.04 -73.97 76.06
C PHE A 273 -7.87 -74.41 76.94
N LEU A 274 -6.78 -73.60 77.00
CA LEU A 274 -5.62 -73.88 77.84
C LEU A 274 -5.98 -73.89 79.34
N ARG A 275 -6.80 -72.95 79.81
CA ARG A 275 -7.29 -72.98 81.22
C ARG A 275 -8.09 -74.25 81.51
N HIS A 276 -8.90 -74.73 80.56
CA HIS A 276 -9.67 -75.96 80.73
C HIS A 276 -8.74 -77.19 80.83
N GLN A 277 -7.70 -77.25 79.99
CA GLN A 277 -6.64 -78.27 80.04
C GLN A 277 -5.92 -78.27 81.41
N TYR A 278 -5.42 -77.10 81.87
CA TYR A 278 -4.71 -76.99 83.15
C TYR A 278 -5.61 -77.29 84.35
N ASN A 279 -6.86 -76.82 84.34
CA ASN A 279 -7.82 -77.12 85.41
C ASN A 279 -8.09 -78.64 85.49
N ALA A 280 -8.27 -79.32 84.36
CA ALA A 280 -8.45 -80.78 84.34
C ALA A 280 -7.22 -81.53 84.89
N GLN A 281 -6.00 -81.05 84.61
CA GLN A 281 -4.77 -81.62 85.17
C GLN A 281 -4.66 -81.37 86.69
N LEU A 282 -4.99 -80.15 87.15
CA LEU A 282 -5.01 -79.80 88.58
C LEU A 282 -6.07 -80.60 89.36
N SER A 283 -7.28 -80.76 88.80
CA SER A 283 -8.32 -81.61 89.41
C SER A 283 -7.88 -83.06 89.55
N ARG A 284 -7.20 -83.63 88.54
CA ARG A 284 -6.64 -84.99 88.63
C ARG A 284 -5.57 -85.10 89.73
N ARG A 285 -4.68 -84.11 89.87
CA ARG A 285 -3.66 -84.15 90.94
C ARG A 285 -4.27 -83.93 92.33
N ALA A 286 -5.31 -83.11 92.44
CA ALA A 286 -6.06 -82.92 93.68
C ALA A 286 -6.80 -84.21 94.10
N GLN A 287 -7.40 -84.93 93.15
CA GLN A 287 -8.02 -86.26 93.39
C GLN A 287 -6.98 -87.27 93.91
N GLN A 288 -5.81 -87.35 93.29
CA GLN A 288 -4.72 -88.22 93.79
C GLN A 288 -4.31 -87.87 95.23
N ILE A 289 -4.16 -86.59 95.56
CA ILE A 289 -3.82 -86.16 96.93
C ILE A 289 -4.96 -86.46 97.91
N GLN A 290 -6.22 -86.40 97.48
CA GLN A 290 -7.37 -86.82 98.29
C GLN A 290 -7.35 -88.34 98.54
N GLU A 291 -7.04 -89.16 97.53
CA GLU A 291 -6.88 -90.62 97.66
C GLU A 291 -5.70 -90.98 98.59
N GLU A 292 -4.56 -90.28 98.46
CA GLU A 292 -3.39 -90.39 99.35
C GLU A 292 -3.79 -90.09 100.81
N LEU A 293 -4.45 -88.95 101.07
CA LEU A 293 -4.92 -88.56 102.42
C LEU A 293 -6.03 -89.46 102.98
N GLU A 294 -6.88 -90.03 102.13
CA GLU A 294 -7.86 -91.03 102.55
C GLU A 294 -7.20 -92.34 102.97
N ALA A 295 -6.11 -92.76 102.31
CA ALA A 295 -5.34 -93.92 102.74
C ALA A 295 -4.70 -93.68 104.12
N ASP A 296 -4.10 -92.50 104.34
CA ASP A 296 -3.56 -92.11 105.65
C ASP A 296 -4.65 -92.06 106.73
N ARG A 297 -5.83 -91.52 106.42
CA ARG A 297 -7.00 -91.56 107.31
C ARG A 297 -7.40 -92.99 107.65
N ARG A 298 -7.45 -93.90 106.67
CA ARG A 298 -7.77 -95.32 106.90
C ARG A 298 -6.74 -95.97 107.82
N ILE A 299 -5.45 -95.67 107.67
CA ILE A 299 -4.40 -96.14 108.58
C ILE A 299 -4.68 -95.67 110.02
N LEU A 300 -4.93 -94.37 110.23
CA LEU A 300 -5.27 -93.82 111.55
C LEU A 300 -6.55 -94.44 112.13
N GLN A 301 -7.57 -94.70 111.31
CA GLN A 301 -8.77 -95.42 111.74
C GLN A 301 -8.45 -96.85 112.21
N THR A 302 -7.57 -97.60 111.52
CA THR A 302 -7.14 -98.93 112.00
C THR A 302 -6.24 -98.91 113.24
N LEU A 303 -5.77 -97.74 113.69
CA LEU A 303 -5.09 -97.56 114.97
C LEU A 303 -6.09 -97.23 116.07
N LEU A 304 -7.00 -96.28 115.81
CA LEU A 304 -8.11 -95.94 116.71
C LEU A 304 -9.02 -97.15 116.97
N GLU A 305 -9.33 -97.98 115.97
CA GLU A 305 -10.15 -99.18 116.17
C GLU A 305 -9.48 -100.19 117.13
N LYS A 306 -8.15 -100.23 117.20
CA LYS A 306 -7.39 -101.07 118.16
C LYS A 306 -7.34 -100.44 119.56
N GLU A 307 -7.32 -99.11 119.65
CA GLU A 307 -7.48 -98.39 120.92
C GLU A 307 -8.93 -98.52 121.45
N ASP A 308 -9.93 -98.48 120.58
CA ASP A 308 -11.35 -98.70 120.91
C ASP A 308 -11.60 -100.17 121.30
N GLU A 309 -10.97 -101.14 120.63
CA GLU A 309 -10.96 -102.56 121.06
C GLU A 309 -10.45 -102.72 122.49
N SER A 310 -9.48 -101.90 122.90
CA SER A 310 -8.99 -101.85 124.29
C SER A 310 -9.99 -101.23 125.27
N GLN A 311 -10.95 -100.43 124.79
CA GLN A 311 -12.00 -99.77 125.60
C GLN A 311 -13.33 -100.55 125.65
N ARG A 312 -13.59 -101.45 124.68
CA ARG A 312 -14.86 -102.18 124.49
C ARG A 312 -15.26 -103.12 125.64
N LEU A 313 -14.34 -103.48 126.55
CA LEU A 313 -14.60 -104.44 127.65
C LEU A 313 -15.71 -104.03 128.66
N ASN A 314 -16.31 -102.84 128.56
CA ASN A 314 -17.14 -102.25 129.61
C ASN A 314 -18.63 -101.98 129.27
N LEU A 315 -19.16 -102.24 128.06
CA LEU A 315 -20.44 -101.64 127.60
C LEU A 315 -21.53 -102.57 127.01
N ALA A 316 -21.59 -103.85 127.42
CA ALA A 316 -22.50 -104.90 126.93
C ALA A 316 -24.02 -104.59 126.83
N LYS A 317 -24.54 -103.56 127.52
CA LYS A 317 -25.96 -103.15 127.42
C LYS A 317 -26.23 -101.97 126.46
N ARG A 318 -25.18 -101.31 125.96
CA ARG A 318 -25.30 -100.36 124.84
C ARG A 318 -25.16 -101.08 123.50
N GLU A 319 -24.46 -102.20 123.46
CA GLU A 319 -24.14 -102.98 122.26
C GLU A 319 -25.36 -103.43 121.45
N GLN A 320 -26.48 -103.82 122.06
CA GLN A 320 -27.67 -104.25 121.31
C GLN A 320 -28.34 -103.09 120.57
N ALA A 321 -28.56 -101.95 121.25
CA ALA A 321 -29.07 -100.74 120.61
C ALA A 321 -28.10 -100.16 119.58
N VAL A 322 -26.79 -100.34 119.79
CA VAL A 322 -25.74 -99.97 118.83
C VAL A 322 -25.72 -100.93 117.63
N ALA A 323 -26.00 -102.23 117.81
CA ALA A 323 -26.04 -103.22 116.74
C ALA A 323 -27.25 -103.03 115.81
N ASP A 324 -28.44 -102.82 116.37
CA ASP A 324 -29.65 -102.54 115.58
C ASP A 324 -29.51 -101.20 114.83
N ALA A 325 -28.95 -100.18 115.49
CA ALA A 325 -28.62 -98.90 114.86
C ALA A 325 -27.51 -99.05 113.80
N ALA A 326 -26.52 -99.93 113.99
CA ALA A 326 -25.46 -100.20 113.02
C ALA A 326 -25.98 -100.95 111.80
N TRP A 327 -26.88 -101.92 111.96
CA TRP A 327 -27.51 -102.64 110.85
C TRP A 327 -28.41 -101.70 110.01
N MET A 328 -29.26 -100.90 110.67
CA MET A 328 -30.05 -99.88 109.96
C MET A 328 -29.16 -98.84 109.27
N LYS A 329 -28.07 -98.44 109.91
CA LYS A 329 -27.06 -97.54 109.31
C LYS A 329 -26.42 -98.17 108.07
N GLN A 330 -25.99 -99.43 108.12
CA GLN A 330 -25.42 -100.14 106.96
C GLN A 330 -26.42 -100.25 105.80
N ALA A 331 -27.66 -100.64 106.08
CA ALA A 331 -28.71 -100.74 105.05
C ALA A 331 -29.04 -99.37 104.40
N ILE A 332 -29.04 -98.29 105.20
CA ILE A 332 -29.21 -96.92 104.69
C ILE A 332 -27.97 -96.47 103.91
N GLU A 333 -26.77 -96.81 104.35
CA GLU A 333 -25.52 -96.53 103.64
C GLU A 333 -25.48 -97.24 102.28
N GLU A 334 -25.88 -98.51 102.19
CA GLU A 334 -25.99 -99.27 100.93
C GLU A 334 -26.99 -98.63 99.96
N GLN A 335 -28.19 -98.24 100.43
CA GLN A 335 -29.16 -97.53 99.60
C GLN A 335 -28.64 -96.15 99.15
N LEU A 336 -27.95 -95.42 100.02
CA LEU A 336 -27.34 -94.13 99.69
C LEU A 336 -26.25 -94.27 98.62
N GLN A 337 -25.47 -95.34 98.61
CA GLN A 337 -24.49 -95.59 97.54
C GLN A 337 -25.16 -95.94 96.20
N LEU A 338 -26.28 -96.68 96.21
CA LEU A 338 -27.05 -96.97 95.01
C LEU A 338 -27.72 -95.72 94.42
N GLU A 339 -28.28 -94.85 95.26
CA GLU A 339 -28.80 -93.56 94.79
C GLU A 339 -27.68 -92.65 94.27
N ARG A 340 -26.51 -92.60 94.91
CA ARG A 340 -25.34 -91.88 94.36
C ARG A 340 -24.88 -92.40 93.01
N ALA A 341 -24.94 -93.72 92.78
CA ALA A 341 -24.61 -94.31 91.49
C ALA A 341 -25.64 -93.90 90.41
N ARG A 342 -26.94 -93.95 90.74
CA ARG A 342 -28.03 -93.49 89.86
C ARG A 342 -27.93 -91.99 89.58
N GLU A 343 -27.65 -91.18 90.59
CA GLU A 343 -27.39 -89.74 90.45
C GLU A 343 -26.18 -89.48 89.55
N ALA A 344 -25.11 -90.27 89.65
CA ALA A 344 -23.94 -90.15 88.80
C ALA A 344 -24.23 -90.53 87.33
N GLU A 345 -24.99 -91.60 87.09
CA GLU A 345 -25.46 -92.00 85.76
C GLU A 345 -26.37 -90.91 85.13
N LEU A 346 -27.34 -90.41 85.89
CA LEU A 346 -28.21 -89.29 85.46
C LEU A 346 -27.41 -88.02 85.19
N GLN A 347 -26.42 -87.69 86.03
CA GLN A 347 -25.52 -86.56 85.79
C GLN A 347 -24.64 -86.75 84.55
N MET A 348 -24.26 -87.98 84.19
CA MET A 348 -23.52 -88.26 82.96
C MET A 348 -24.37 -88.00 81.72
N LEU A 349 -25.60 -88.52 81.69
CA LEU A 349 -26.56 -88.27 80.61
C LEU A 349 -26.84 -86.75 80.47
N LEU A 350 -27.13 -86.06 81.58
CA LEU A 350 -27.34 -84.61 81.57
C LEU A 350 -26.10 -83.82 81.09
N ARG A 351 -24.89 -84.30 81.38
CA ARG A 351 -23.64 -83.70 80.85
C ARG A 351 -23.47 -83.95 79.35
N GLU A 352 -23.89 -85.10 78.85
CA GLU A 352 -23.77 -85.47 77.43
C GLU A 352 -24.80 -84.73 76.58
N GLU A 353 -26.07 -84.69 77.02
CA GLU A 353 -27.11 -83.84 76.43
C GLU A 353 -26.69 -82.37 76.43
N ALA A 354 -26.12 -81.86 77.54
CA ALA A 354 -25.61 -80.49 77.61
C ALA A 354 -24.45 -80.22 76.63
N LYS A 355 -23.53 -81.19 76.40
CA LYS A 355 -22.46 -81.06 75.40
C LYS A 355 -23.01 -81.02 73.99
N GLU A 356 -23.89 -81.95 73.61
CA GLU A 356 -24.47 -81.95 72.27
C GLU A 356 -25.27 -80.67 71.98
N MET A 357 -26.04 -80.20 72.96
CA MET A 357 -26.80 -78.95 72.83
C MET A 357 -25.86 -77.75 72.75
N TRP A 358 -24.74 -77.76 73.46
CA TRP A 358 -23.69 -76.74 73.32
C TRP A 358 -23.05 -76.74 71.93
N GLU A 359 -22.64 -77.89 71.41
CA GLU A 359 -22.04 -78.04 70.08
C GLU A 359 -22.99 -77.59 68.96
N LYS A 360 -24.28 -77.93 69.06
CA LYS A 360 -25.32 -77.46 68.14
C LYS A 360 -25.40 -75.93 68.13
N ARG A 361 -25.33 -75.27 69.29
CA ARG A 361 -25.35 -73.78 69.38
C ARG A 361 -24.05 -73.12 68.93
N GLU A 362 -22.89 -73.69 69.22
CA GLU A 362 -21.61 -73.18 68.68
C GLU A 362 -21.58 -73.28 67.14
N ALA A 363 -22.12 -74.37 66.56
CA ALA A 363 -22.23 -74.53 65.11
C ALA A 363 -23.20 -73.50 64.48
N GLU A 364 -24.33 -73.21 65.12
CA GLU A 364 -25.24 -72.13 64.71
C GLU A 364 -24.56 -70.77 64.79
N TRP A 365 -23.92 -70.44 65.92
CA TRP A 365 -23.18 -69.19 66.09
C TRP A 365 -21.98 -69.08 65.13
N ALA A 366 -21.34 -70.18 64.75
CA ALA A 366 -20.28 -70.18 63.73
C ALA A 366 -20.83 -69.86 62.33
N ARG A 367 -22.01 -70.37 61.98
CA ARG A 367 -22.71 -70.02 60.73
C ARG A 367 -23.16 -68.56 60.73
N GLU A 368 -23.72 -68.08 61.84
CA GLU A 368 -24.10 -66.67 61.99
C GLU A 368 -22.89 -65.73 61.90
N ARG A 369 -21.78 -66.06 62.58
CA ARG A 369 -20.49 -65.35 62.45
C ARG A 369 -20.07 -65.28 60.98
N SER A 370 -19.92 -66.43 60.32
CA SER A 370 -19.55 -66.52 58.90
C SER A 370 -20.46 -65.72 57.97
N ALA A 371 -21.78 -65.69 58.23
CA ALA A 371 -22.74 -64.92 57.44
C ALA A 371 -22.58 -63.40 57.66
N ARG A 372 -22.44 -62.95 58.92
CA ARG A 372 -22.14 -61.56 59.26
C ARG A 372 -20.79 -61.13 58.67
N ASP A 373 -19.80 -62.02 58.68
CA ASP A 373 -18.45 -61.70 58.21
C ASP A 373 -18.41 -61.52 56.69
N ARG A 374 -19.13 -62.36 55.94
CA ARG A 374 -19.36 -62.20 54.49
C ARG A 374 -20.07 -60.90 54.16
N LEU A 375 -21.24 -60.65 54.76
CA LEU A 375 -22.00 -59.40 54.55
C LEU A 375 -21.16 -58.16 54.87
N MET A 376 -20.37 -58.20 55.94
CA MET A 376 -19.51 -57.08 56.29
C MET A 376 -18.33 -56.91 55.31
N SER A 377 -17.78 -58.01 54.75
CA SER A 377 -16.79 -57.93 53.67
C SER A 377 -17.37 -57.35 52.37
N GLU A 378 -18.63 -57.67 52.03
CA GLU A 378 -19.35 -57.10 50.88
C GLU A 378 -19.61 -55.60 51.06
N VAL A 379 -20.01 -55.18 52.27
CA VAL A 379 -20.22 -53.74 52.59
C VAL A 379 -18.90 -52.96 52.54
N LEU A 380 -17.80 -53.51 53.06
CA LEU A 380 -16.48 -52.87 53.01
C LEU A 380 -15.94 -52.75 51.58
N THR A 381 -15.94 -53.85 50.82
CA THR A 381 -15.46 -53.86 49.43
C THR A 381 -16.33 -53.00 48.52
N GLY A 382 -17.66 -53.06 48.65
CA GLY A 382 -18.57 -52.16 47.94
C GLY A 382 -18.34 -50.69 48.28
N ARG A 383 -17.99 -50.37 49.53
CA ARG A 383 -17.64 -49.00 49.91
C ARG A 383 -16.26 -48.56 49.39
N GLN A 384 -15.26 -49.44 49.39
CA GLN A 384 -13.96 -49.19 48.77
C GLN A 384 -14.11 -48.91 47.28
N GLN A 385 -14.90 -49.71 46.55
CA GLN A 385 -15.22 -49.50 45.14
C GLN A 385 -15.89 -48.13 44.91
N GLN A 386 -16.92 -47.76 45.69
CA GLN A 386 -17.55 -46.43 45.60
C GLN A 386 -16.57 -45.26 45.79
N ILE A 387 -15.54 -45.42 46.62
CA ILE A 387 -14.54 -44.37 46.83
C ILE A 387 -13.51 -44.38 45.69
N GLN A 388 -13.09 -45.55 45.21
CA GLN A 388 -12.22 -45.68 44.03
C GLN A 388 -12.87 -45.06 42.79
N GLU A 389 -14.14 -45.36 42.51
CA GLU A 389 -14.92 -44.75 41.42
C GLU A 389 -14.96 -43.22 41.53
N LYS A 390 -15.15 -42.67 42.74
CA LYS A 390 -15.13 -41.23 42.97
C LYS A 390 -13.74 -40.61 42.78
N ILE A 391 -12.67 -41.31 43.16
CA ILE A 391 -11.29 -40.88 42.91
C ILE A 391 -11.01 -40.88 41.40
N GLU A 392 -11.47 -41.89 40.66
CA GLU A 392 -11.36 -41.92 39.20
C GLU A 392 -12.16 -40.81 38.53
N GLN A 393 -13.40 -40.57 38.95
CA GLN A 393 -14.23 -39.46 38.43
C GLN A 393 -13.57 -38.11 38.70
N ASN A 394 -13.07 -37.88 39.91
CA ASN A 394 -12.34 -36.67 40.28
C ASN A 394 -11.04 -36.53 39.45
N ARG A 395 -10.29 -37.63 39.23
CA ARG A 395 -9.12 -37.64 38.35
C ARG A 395 -9.46 -37.27 36.90
N ARG A 396 -10.53 -37.83 36.32
CA ARG A 396 -10.99 -37.48 34.96
C ARG A 396 -11.36 -35.99 34.89
N ALA A 397 -12.08 -35.48 35.88
CA ALA A 397 -12.39 -34.05 35.99
C ALA A 397 -11.13 -33.17 36.13
N GLN A 398 -10.10 -33.60 36.88
CA GLN A 398 -8.81 -32.91 36.94
C GLN A 398 -8.11 -32.89 35.58
N GLU A 399 -8.07 -34.03 34.87
CA GLU A 399 -7.46 -34.14 33.54
C GLU A 399 -8.20 -33.27 32.50
N GLU A 400 -9.53 -33.17 32.58
CA GLU A 400 -10.34 -32.27 31.77
C GLU A 400 -10.07 -30.79 32.12
N SER A 401 -10.09 -30.41 33.40
CA SER A 401 -9.76 -29.05 33.83
C SER A 401 -8.35 -28.62 33.38
N LEU A 402 -7.38 -29.54 33.39
CA LEU A 402 -6.03 -29.30 32.90
C LEU A 402 -6.01 -29.05 31.38
N LYS A 403 -6.68 -29.88 30.58
CA LYS A 403 -6.77 -29.69 29.11
C LYS A 403 -7.38 -28.33 28.75
N HIS A 404 -8.46 -27.92 29.41
CA HIS A 404 -9.06 -26.60 29.20
C HIS A 404 -8.13 -25.46 29.64
N ARG A 405 -7.42 -25.62 30.77
CA ARG A 405 -6.43 -24.64 31.23
C ARG A 405 -5.27 -24.49 30.23
N GLU A 406 -4.77 -25.60 29.69
CA GLU A 406 -3.73 -25.58 28.65
C GLU A 406 -4.20 -24.89 27.37
N GLN A 407 -5.45 -25.12 26.93
CA GLN A 407 -6.03 -24.42 25.79
C GLN A 407 -6.10 -22.90 26.03
N LEU A 408 -6.59 -22.47 27.20
CA LEU A 408 -6.63 -21.05 27.57
C LEU A 408 -5.22 -20.42 27.63
N ILE A 409 -4.23 -21.13 28.18
CA ILE A 409 -2.83 -20.65 28.20
C ILE A 409 -2.28 -20.51 26.78
N ARG A 410 -2.48 -21.50 25.90
CA ARG A 410 -2.04 -21.43 24.49
C ARG A 410 -2.67 -20.25 23.76
N ASN A 411 -3.98 -20.04 23.90
CA ASN A 411 -4.68 -18.91 23.30
C ASN A 411 -4.10 -17.55 23.77
N LEU A 412 -3.77 -17.42 25.07
CA LEU A 412 -3.13 -16.22 25.62
C LEU A 412 -1.68 -16.05 25.15
N GLU A 413 -0.94 -17.14 24.97
CA GLU A 413 0.42 -17.12 24.41
C GLU A 413 0.41 -16.70 22.94
N GLU A 414 -0.49 -17.26 22.12
CA GLU A 414 -0.71 -16.89 20.73
C GLU A 414 -1.09 -15.40 20.59
N ALA A 415 -2.04 -14.91 21.39
CA ALA A 415 -2.42 -13.49 21.41
C ALA A 415 -1.28 -12.57 21.88
N ARG A 416 -0.41 -13.06 22.78
CA ARG A 416 0.80 -12.33 23.21
C ARG A 416 1.88 -12.31 22.13
N GLU A 417 1.98 -13.34 21.31
CA GLU A 417 2.88 -13.39 20.17
C GLU A 417 2.41 -12.52 19.01
N SER A 418 1.12 -12.54 18.64
CA SER A 418 0.59 -11.64 17.62
C SER A 418 0.78 -10.17 18.02
N ALA A 419 0.41 -9.81 19.24
CA ALA A 419 0.60 -8.46 19.79
C ALA A 419 2.08 -8.07 20.03
N ARG A 420 3.04 -8.98 19.82
CA ARG A 420 4.48 -8.68 19.70
C ARG A 420 4.86 -8.44 18.24
N ARG A 421 4.48 -9.35 17.32
CA ARG A 421 4.72 -9.24 15.88
C ARG A 421 4.19 -7.91 15.32
N GLU A 422 2.94 -7.55 15.64
CA GLU A 422 2.32 -6.29 15.21
C GLU A 422 3.09 -5.05 15.72
N LYS A 423 3.68 -5.11 16.92
CA LYS A 423 4.51 -4.02 17.46
C LYS A 423 5.82 -3.92 16.72
N GLU A 424 6.50 -5.05 16.52
CA GLU A 424 7.75 -5.15 15.75
C GLU A 424 7.54 -4.64 14.31
N GLU A 425 6.50 -5.10 13.61
CA GLU A 425 6.10 -4.60 12.28
C GLU A 425 5.80 -3.08 12.31
N SER A 426 5.09 -2.58 13.32
CA SER A 426 4.81 -1.15 13.44
C SER A 426 6.09 -0.32 13.65
N ASP A 427 7.08 -0.85 14.39
CA ASP A 427 8.36 -0.20 14.64
C ASP A 427 9.30 -0.30 13.44
N GLU A 428 9.26 -1.40 12.69
CA GLU A 428 9.89 -1.53 11.38
C GLU A 428 9.35 -0.50 10.40
N LEU A 429 8.02 -0.37 10.27
CA LEU A 429 7.36 0.65 9.44
C LEU A 429 7.69 2.09 9.88
N LYS A 430 7.77 2.36 11.19
CA LYS A 430 8.27 3.65 11.70
C LYS A 430 9.74 3.88 11.31
N SER A 431 10.56 2.83 11.37
CA SER A 431 11.99 2.91 11.05
C SER A 431 12.27 3.10 9.55
N THR A 432 11.51 2.42 8.67
CA THR A 432 11.59 2.60 7.22
C THR A 432 11.09 3.98 6.84
N ARG A 433 9.94 4.41 7.37
CA ARG A 433 9.43 5.78 7.16
C ARG A 433 10.38 6.86 7.67
N LYS A 434 11.04 6.64 8.80
CA LYS A 434 12.09 7.54 9.30
C LYS A 434 13.28 7.61 8.33
N ARG A 435 13.77 6.46 7.84
CA ARG A 435 14.85 6.40 6.83
C ARG A 435 14.47 7.06 5.51
N GLU A 436 13.22 6.91 5.06
CA GLU A 436 12.70 7.62 3.87
C GLU A 436 12.74 9.13 4.05
N LEU A 437 12.29 9.65 5.20
CA LEU A 437 12.29 11.07 5.51
C LEU A 437 13.73 11.62 5.67
N GLU A 438 14.60 10.87 6.34
CA GLU A 438 16.03 11.19 6.43
C GLU A 438 16.70 11.20 5.05
N ALA A 439 16.34 10.28 4.16
CA ALA A 439 16.81 10.27 2.77
C ALA A 439 16.26 11.45 1.96
N GLN A 440 14.98 11.83 2.12
CA GLN A 440 14.40 13.02 1.46
C GLN A 440 15.06 14.32 1.93
N VAL A 441 15.35 14.44 3.22
CA VAL A 441 16.08 15.60 3.78
C VAL A 441 17.54 15.60 3.33
N GLY A 442 18.19 14.44 3.23
CA GLY A 442 19.58 14.30 2.77
C GLY A 442 19.77 14.43 1.25
N LEU A 443 18.76 14.11 0.45
CA LEU A 443 18.76 14.25 -1.02
C LEU A 443 18.30 15.64 -1.50
N SER A 444 17.75 16.47 -0.61
CA SER A 444 17.46 17.86 -0.92
C SER A 444 18.78 18.61 -1.14
N PRO A 445 19.08 19.11 -2.36
CA PRO A 445 20.37 19.76 -2.62
C PRO A 445 20.51 21.00 -1.73
N ARG A 446 21.70 21.16 -1.12
CA ARG A 446 22.08 22.29 -0.28
C ARG A 446 22.23 23.57 -1.12
N ALA A 447 21.13 24.06 -1.67
CA ALA A 447 21.06 25.17 -2.61
C ALA A 447 20.87 26.50 -1.86
N GLY A 448 21.98 27.22 -1.65
CA GLY A 448 22.00 28.63 -1.29
C GLY A 448 22.10 28.93 0.22
N GLY A 449 23.01 29.83 0.58
CA GLY A 449 23.03 30.43 1.93
C GLY A 449 24.38 30.44 2.67
N SER A 450 25.49 30.77 2.00
CA SER A 450 26.71 31.16 2.72
C SER A 450 26.56 32.57 3.33
N GLY A 451 26.18 32.64 4.60
CA GLY A 451 26.17 33.86 5.41
C GLY A 451 26.76 33.58 6.80
N PRO A 452 27.52 34.50 7.41
CA PRO A 452 28.18 34.23 8.69
C PRO A 452 27.16 34.27 9.84
N ALA A 453 26.83 33.10 10.39
CA ALA A 453 26.03 33.00 11.60
C ALA A 453 26.88 33.39 12.81
N VAL A 454 26.61 34.58 13.37
CA VAL A 454 27.13 35.02 14.67
C VAL A 454 26.65 34.04 15.75
N VAL A 455 27.59 33.46 16.50
CA VAL A 455 27.28 32.59 17.63
C VAL A 455 26.75 33.44 18.79
N LEU A 456 25.44 33.49 18.94
CA LEU A 456 24.75 33.95 20.15
C LEU A 456 24.33 32.73 20.96
N THR A 457 25.10 32.43 22.01
CA THR A 457 24.78 31.38 22.98
C THR A 457 23.64 31.81 23.88
N SER A 458 22.40 31.66 23.41
CA SER A 458 21.20 31.81 24.21
C SER A 458 20.91 30.54 24.98
N SER A 459 21.16 30.56 26.29
CA SER A 459 20.73 29.53 27.22
C SER A 459 19.24 29.24 27.06
N TRP A 460 18.89 27.96 26.86
CA TRP A 460 17.55 27.45 27.12
C TRP A 460 17.66 26.13 27.86
N ASP A 461 17.14 26.12 29.07
CA ASP A 461 17.33 25.02 30.01
C ASP A 461 16.68 23.72 29.57
N ARG A 462 17.41 22.64 29.85
CA ARG A 462 16.99 21.26 29.68
C ARG A 462 15.93 20.92 30.74
N VAL A 463 14.66 21.21 30.48
CA VAL A 463 13.55 20.67 31.26
C VAL A 463 13.35 19.18 30.93
N GLN A 464 14.19 18.34 31.55
CA GLN A 464 13.88 16.92 31.69
C GLN A 464 12.63 16.79 32.56
N ARG A 465 11.48 16.44 31.96
CA ARG A 465 10.34 15.89 32.69
C ARG A 465 10.57 14.39 32.88
N PRO A 466 10.72 13.87 34.12
CA PRO A 466 10.68 12.44 34.36
C PRO A 466 9.24 11.95 34.15
N TRP A 467 9.08 10.78 33.53
CA TRP A 467 7.84 10.01 33.67
C TRP A 467 7.69 9.58 35.13
N THR A 468 6.81 10.24 35.88
CA THR A 468 6.46 9.82 37.23
C THR A 468 5.60 8.57 37.18
N ALA A 469 6.10 7.47 37.74
CA ALA A 469 5.33 6.25 37.92
C ALA A 469 4.05 6.52 38.73
N TRP A 470 2.92 6.06 38.23
CA TRP A 470 1.67 5.98 39.00
C TRP A 470 1.80 4.83 40.00
N GLN A 471 2.18 5.14 41.24
CA GLN A 471 2.08 4.23 42.38
C GLN A 471 1.19 4.84 43.47
N GLY A 472 0.40 3.97 44.10
CA GLY A 472 -0.85 4.30 44.77
C GLY A 472 -0.78 5.29 45.95
N SER A 473 -1.77 6.17 45.98
CA SER A 473 -2.15 6.95 47.16
C SER A 473 -2.73 6.04 48.24
N ARG A 474 -2.00 5.84 49.35
CA ARG A 474 -2.59 5.41 50.64
C ARG A 474 -1.86 6.02 51.83
N ALA A 475 -2.45 7.08 52.38
CA ALA A 475 -2.13 7.74 53.66
C ALA A 475 -3.43 8.43 54.13
N ARG A 476 -3.77 8.57 55.41
CA ARG A 476 -3.13 8.14 56.67
C ARG A 476 -4.20 8.09 57.80
N GLU A 477 -3.88 7.36 58.87
CA GLU A 477 -4.23 7.61 60.30
C GLU A 477 -5.68 7.87 60.76
N SER A 478 -6.16 7.04 61.71
CA SER A 478 -6.49 7.51 63.08
C SER A 478 -6.37 6.39 64.14
N THR A 479 -5.48 6.60 65.13
CA THR A 479 -5.60 6.26 66.58
C THR A 479 -6.18 4.92 67.10
N VAL A 480 -5.44 4.20 67.96
CA VAL A 480 -5.58 4.13 69.46
C VAL A 480 -4.74 2.97 70.06
N SER A 481 -3.97 3.25 71.13
CA SER A 481 -3.52 2.40 72.28
C SER A 481 -3.32 0.87 72.09
N SER A 482 -2.20 0.24 72.46
CA SER A 482 -1.84 0.03 73.89
C SER A 482 -0.52 -0.77 74.11
N PHE A 483 0.15 -0.49 75.25
CA PHE A 483 1.04 -1.35 76.06
C PHE A 483 2.35 -1.99 75.50
N SER A 484 3.46 -1.32 75.86
CA SER A 484 4.74 -1.78 76.50
C SER A 484 4.92 -3.21 77.04
N PRO A 485 6.14 -3.65 77.49
CA PRO A 485 7.50 -3.07 77.37
C PRO A 485 8.61 -4.05 76.90
N GLY A 486 9.82 -3.53 76.63
CA GLY A 486 11.03 -4.34 76.35
C GLY A 486 12.37 -3.58 76.38
N CYS A 487 12.78 -3.11 77.56
CA CYS A 487 14.12 -2.58 77.89
C CYS A 487 15.25 -3.63 77.61
N SER A 488 16.55 -3.37 77.39
CA SER A 488 17.44 -2.18 77.20
C SER A 488 18.85 -2.73 76.76
N PRO A 489 20.02 -2.05 76.88
CA PRO A 489 20.50 -0.92 76.03
C PRO A 489 21.99 -1.01 75.52
N HIS A 490 22.30 -0.35 74.38
CA HIS A 490 23.55 0.43 74.08
C HIS A 490 24.99 -0.22 74.16
N PRO A 491 26.11 0.46 73.80
CA PRO A 491 26.41 1.26 72.57
C PRO A 491 27.87 1.19 72.00
N PHE A 492 28.08 1.78 70.81
CA PHE A 492 29.24 2.59 70.31
C PHE A 492 30.75 2.15 70.23
N PHE A 493 31.38 2.56 69.10
CA PHE A 493 32.75 3.11 68.84
C PHE A 493 34.06 2.25 68.65
N PHE A 494 34.54 2.24 67.38
CA PHE A 494 35.89 2.58 66.84
C PHE A 494 37.23 1.77 67.04
N PHE A 495 37.93 1.63 65.89
CA PHE A 495 39.39 1.76 65.60
C PHE A 495 40.41 0.56 65.54
N PHE A 496 40.95 0.36 64.31
CA PHE A 496 42.38 0.22 63.91
C PHE A 496 43.32 -0.88 64.48
N LYS A 497 43.90 -1.73 63.60
CA LYS A 497 45.35 -1.73 63.18
C LYS A 497 45.85 -3.03 62.46
N THR A 498 46.49 -2.82 61.28
CA THR A 498 47.79 -3.42 60.78
C THR A 498 47.91 -4.95 60.53
N SER A 499 48.79 -5.50 59.66
CA SER A 499 50.01 -5.02 58.96
C SER A 499 50.20 -5.65 57.56
N GLN A 500 51.18 -5.15 56.78
CA GLN A 500 51.62 -5.65 55.45
C GLN A 500 52.79 -6.66 55.53
N THR A 501 52.99 -7.45 54.46
CA THR A 501 54.23 -7.76 53.67
C THR A 501 53.91 -8.96 52.74
N VAL A 502 54.12 -9.01 51.41
CA VAL A 502 55.20 -8.61 50.48
C VAL A 502 56.47 -9.46 50.57
N ALA A 503 56.61 -10.41 49.63
CA ALA A 503 57.88 -10.87 49.02
C ALA A 503 57.60 -11.64 47.70
N GLN A 504 58.62 -11.81 46.85
CA GLN A 504 58.55 -12.19 45.44
C GLN A 504 59.59 -13.30 45.12
N VAL A 505 59.57 -13.86 43.88
CA VAL A 505 60.54 -14.82 43.28
C VAL A 505 60.31 -16.29 43.67
N GLY A 506 60.35 -17.31 42.79
CA GLY A 506 60.46 -17.35 41.31
C GLY A 506 61.12 -18.65 40.80
N VAL A 507 60.92 -19.04 39.52
CA VAL A 507 61.77 -19.98 38.71
C VAL A 507 61.78 -21.47 39.16
N GLN A 508 61.82 -22.55 38.35
CA GLN A 508 61.60 -22.88 36.91
C GLN A 508 61.79 -24.43 36.72
N CYS A 509 61.22 -25.05 35.67
CA CYS A 509 61.42 -26.47 35.24
C CYS A 509 60.90 -27.56 36.23
N HIS A 510 60.57 -28.82 35.91
CA HIS A 510 60.51 -29.70 34.71
C HIS A 510 59.25 -30.61 34.87
N ASP A 511 58.69 -31.38 33.91
CA ASP A 511 58.63 -31.41 32.43
C ASP A 511 57.52 -32.42 32.01
N PHE A 512 57.08 -32.43 30.74
CA PHE A 512 56.25 -33.50 30.15
C PHE A 512 56.70 -33.84 28.72
N GLY A 513 56.85 -35.13 28.43
CA GLY A 513 57.48 -35.61 27.19
C GLY A 513 56.54 -35.76 25.99
N SER A 514 57.08 -35.44 24.80
CA SER A 514 57.09 -36.27 23.57
C SER A 514 55.95 -37.30 23.35
N LEU A 515 55.29 -37.40 22.18
CA LEU A 515 55.91 -37.61 20.86
C LEU A 515 54.94 -37.29 19.69
N GLN A 516 55.42 -36.58 18.65
CA GLN A 516 55.41 -36.92 17.19
C GLN A 516 55.30 -35.68 16.26
N PRO A 517 56.01 -35.63 15.10
CA PRO A 517 56.10 -34.42 14.27
C PRO A 517 55.43 -34.49 12.86
N LEU A 518 54.71 -33.40 12.56
CA LEU A 518 54.64 -32.56 11.33
C LEU A 518 54.46 -33.14 9.88
N PRO A 519 53.82 -32.36 8.96
CA PRO A 519 53.40 -32.79 7.61
C PRO A 519 54.38 -32.24 6.52
N PRO A 520 54.07 -31.58 5.35
CA PRO A 520 52.84 -30.99 4.77
C PRO A 520 52.39 -31.57 3.39
N ARG A 521 51.21 -31.14 2.88
CA ARG A 521 51.04 -30.66 1.48
C ARG A 521 49.70 -29.96 1.19
N PHE A 522 49.79 -28.72 0.75
CA PHE A 522 48.75 -28.04 -0.03
C PHE A 522 48.59 -28.71 -1.42
N LYS A 523 47.37 -28.72 -1.92
CA LYS A 523 47.02 -28.49 -3.33
C LYS A 523 45.78 -27.61 -3.37
#